data_AF-A0A819YEV7-F1
#
_entry.id   AF-A0A819YEV7-F1
#
_cell.length_a   1.000
_cell.length_b   1.000
_cell.length_c   1.000
_cell.angle_alpha   90.00
_cell.angle_beta   90.00
_cell.angle_gamma   90.00
#
_symmetry.space_group_name_H-M   'P 1'
#
loop_
_entity.id
_entity.type
_entity.pdbx_description
1 polymer ?
#
loop_
_entity_poly.entity_id
_entity_poly.type
_entity_poly.pdbx_seq_one_letter_code
_entity_poly.pdbx_strand_id
1 'polypeptide(L)'
;MLPIQLHQIEQSILYQRNNNEQIQELLKRLLYQAYRFHTLAPLRRDIDRPEFLPLEWYLPREYTEMNITDRVDIQSTLRFGIQVDVQTCSSPVPSVDRTADWKVVYRKRSHDKWTLKVHRHDETNETHAQVTAIIYDYERRVLQVDRGETFIFTTSNQYELEIVLNNPYEAKELYLLIKPVIS
;
A
#
# COMPACT_ATOMS: atom_id res chain seq x y z
N MET A 1 -14.38 13.77 -2.90
CA MET A 1 -14.52 13.49 -4.34
C MET A 1 -14.23 12.02 -4.57
N LEU A 2 -14.94 11.38 -5.49
CA LEU A 2 -14.67 9.99 -5.88
C LEU A 2 -13.32 9.91 -6.60
N PRO A 3 -12.54 8.82 -6.48
CA PRO A 3 -11.27 8.63 -7.19
C PRO A 3 -11.37 8.84 -8.72
N ILE A 4 -12.52 8.48 -9.30
CA ILE A 4 -12.84 8.72 -10.72
C ILE A 4 -12.90 10.22 -11.04
N GLN A 5 -13.45 11.04 -10.15
CA GLN A 5 -13.55 12.49 -10.36
C GLN A 5 -12.18 13.15 -10.23
N LEU A 6 -11.32 12.67 -9.31
CA LEU A 6 -9.94 13.14 -9.21
C LEU A 6 -9.16 12.81 -10.49
N HIS A 7 -9.34 11.60 -11.02
CA HIS A 7 -8.72 11.19 -12.28
C HIS A 7 -9.24 12.02 -13.47
N GLN A 8 -10.53 12.33 -13.52
CA GLN A 8 -11.10 13.23 -14.54
C GLN A 8 -10.50 14.64 -14.48
N ILE A 9 -10.16 15.15 -13.29
CA ILE A 9 -9.47 16.44 -13.15
C ILE A 9 -8.03 16.32 -13.67
N GLU A 10 -7.31 15.23 -13.40
CA GLU A 10 -5.97 14.98 -13.98
C GLU A 10 -5.99 14.91 -15.51
N GLN A 11 -7.07 14.38 -16.09
CA GLN A 11 -7.27 14.33 -17.55
C GLN A 11 -7.83 15.64 -18.12
N SER A 12 -8.18 16.60 -17.27
CA SER A 12 -8.78 17.85 -17.72
C SER A 12 -7.76 18.74 -18.42
N ILE A 13 -8.24 19.51 -19.40
CA ILE A 13 -7.46 20.56 -20.10
C ILE A 13 -6.87 21.56 -19.09
N LEU A 14 -7.61 21.83 -18.01
CA LEU A 14 -7.24 22.76 -16.95
C LEU A 14 -6.05 22.28 -16.11
N TYR A 15 -5.79 20.97 -16.08
CA TYR A 15 -4.62 20.38 -15.44
C TYR A 15 -3.49 20.10 -16.45
N GLN A 16 -3.80 19.57 -17.64
CA GLN A 16 -2.78 19.15 -18.62
C GLN A 16 -2.24 20.27 -19.50
N ARG A 17 -3.04 21.30 -19.80
CA ARG A 17 -2.68 22.37 -20.76
C ARG A 17 -2.60 23.75 -20.11
N ASN A 18 -2.46 23.79 -18.79
CA ASN A 18 -2.32 25.06 -18.09
C ASN A 18 -0.88 25.55 -18.17
N ASN A 19 -0.67 26.66 -18.87
CA ASN A 19 0.65 27.26 -19.03
C ASN A 19 1.07 28.12 -17.82
N ASN A 20 0.21 28.26 -16.81
CA ASN A 20 0.55 28.96 -15.58
C ASN A 20 1.09 27.97 -14.55
N GLU A 21 2.41 27.98 -14.37
CA GLU A 21 3.14 27.08 -13.45
C GLU A 21 2.61 27.15 -12.01
N GLN A 22 2.23 28.34 -11.51
CA GLN A 22 1.73 28.48 -10.14
C GLN A 22 0.37 27.81 -9.95
N ILE A 23 -0.51 27.89 -10.95
CA ILE A 23 -1.83 27.24 -10.91
C ILE A 23 -1.67 25.74 -11.07
N GLN A 24 -0.77 25.28 -11.94
CA GLN A 24 -0.50 23.87 -12.13
C GLN A 24 0.04 23.23 -10.85
N GLU A 25 0.98 23.88 -10.18
CA GLU A 25 1.53 23.41 -8.91
C GLU A 25 0.46 23.40 -7.78
N LEU A 26 -0.40 24.43 -7.73
CA LEU A 26 -1.51 24.46 -6.78
C LEU A 26 -2.51 23.32 -7.02
N LEU A 27 -2.91 23.10 -8.27
CA LEU A 27 -3.84 22.02 -8.64
C LEU A 27 -3.24 20.64 -8.33
N LYS A 28 -1.96 20.46 -8.66
CA LYS A 28 -1.19 19.25 -8.33
C LYS A 28 -1.20 19.00 -6.82
N ARG A 29 -0.90 20.02 -6.01
CA ARG A 29 -0.94 19.94 -4.55
C ARG A 29 -2.33 19.60 -4.00
N LEU A 30 -3.39 20.24 -4.52
CA LEU A 30 -4.77 20.00 -4.07
C LEU A 30 -5.26 18.60 -4.44
N LEU A 31 -4.95 18.12 -5.64
CA LEU A 31 -5.24 16.75 -6.06
C LEU A 31 -4.51 15.74 -5.17
N TYR A 32 -3.24 15.98 -4.85
CA TYR A 32 -2.49 15.12 -3.92
C TYR A 32 -3.12 15.08 -2.54
N GLN A 33 -3.52 16.23 -2.00
CA GLN A 33 -4.21 16.28 -0.72
C GLN A 33 -5.54 15.50 -0.76
N ALA A 34 -6.28 15.57 -1.86
CA ALA A 34 -7.53 14.85 -2.03
C ALA A 34 -7.35 13.33 -2.16
N TYR A 35 -6.38 12.87 -2.96
CA TYR A 35 -6.01 11.45 -3.04
C TYR A 35 -5.51 10.94 -1.69
N ARG A 36 -4.63 11.70 -1.02
CA ARG A 36 -4.11 11.36 0.31
C ARG A 36 -5.23 11.26 1.35
N PHE A 37 -6.16 12.20 1.35
CA PHE A 37 -7.33 12.17 2.23
C PHE A 37 -8.15 10.91 1.98
N HIS A 38 -8.42 10.57 0.72
CA HIS A 38 -9.16 9.36 0.37
C HIS A 38 -8.43 8.08 0.82
N THR A 39 -7.11 8.01 0.65
CA THR A 39 -6.30 6.84 1.05
C THR A 39 -6.16 6.71 2.57
N LEU A 40 -6.12 7.82 3.29
CA LEU A 40 -5.83 7.84 4.73
C LEU A 40 -7.04 8.13 5.62
N ALA A 41 -8.22 8.36 5.04
CA ALA A 41 -9.44 8.66 5.79
C ALA A 41 -9.66 7.61 6.90
N PRO A 42 -9.85 8.05 8.16
CA PRO A 42 -10.30 7.16 9.22
C PRO A 42 -11.64 6.52 8.83
N LEU A 43 -12.01 5.40 9.49
CA LEU A 43 -13.37 4.90 9.32
C LEU A 43 -14.33 6.00 9.76
N ARG A 44 -15.43 6.18 9.02
CA ARG A 44 -16.39 7.26 9.29
C ARG A 44 -16.86 7.31 10.76
N ARG A 45 -16.95 6.16 11.41
CA ARG A 45 -17.33 6.03 12.83
C ARG A 45 -16.30 6.58 13.83
N ASP A 46 -15.05 6.74 13.40
CA ASP A 46 -13.92 7.18 14.23
C ASP A 46 -13.65 8.69 14.06
N ILE A 47 -14.53 9.43 13.37
CA ILE A 47 -14.35 10.83 13.01
C ILE A 47 -15.29 11.70 13.80
N ASP A 48 -14.75 12.79 14.33
CA ASP A 48 -15.53 13.81 14.99
C ASP A 48 -16.32 14.60 13.92
N ARG A 49 -17.65 14.52 13.98
CA ARG A 49 -18.61 15.11 13.03
C ARG A 49 -18.64 14.49 11.61
N PRO A 50 -18.99 13.19 11.48
CA PRO A 50 -19.04 12.46 10.21
C PRO A 50 -20.14 12.92 9.24
N GLU A 51 -20.99 13.86 9.65
CA GLU A 51 -22.05 14.49 8.85
C GLU A 51 -21.54 15.54 7.85
N PHE A 52 -20.37 16.14 8.10
CA PHE A 52 -19.77 17.14 7.17
C PHE A 52 -19.03 16.49 5.99
N LEU A 53 -18.94 15.16 5.97
CA LEU A 53 -18.16 14.41 5.00
C LEU A 53 -19.11 13.42 4.29
N PRO A 54 -19.33 13.59 2.97
CA PRO A 54 -20.22 12.72 2.19
C PRO A 54 -19.88 11.23 2.36
N LEU A 55 -20.89 10.36 2.45
CA LEU A 55 -20.69 8.89 2.54
C LEU A 55 -19.81 8.36 1.41
N GLU A 56 -19.98 8.91 0.22
CA GLU A 56 -19.21 8.65 -1.00
C GLU A 56 -17.71 9.01 -0.89
N TRP A 57 -17.27 9.75 0.14
CA TRP A 57 -15.86 10.00 0.43
C TRP A 57 -15.26 8.96 1.39
N TYR A 58 -16.11 8.13 1.99
CA TYR A 58 -15.73 6.98 2.80
C TYR A 58 -16.12 5.71 2.05
N LEU A 59 -15.27 5.27 1.12
CA LEU A 59 -15.34 3.89 0.71
C LEU A 59 -14.97 3.00 1.92
N PRO A 60 -15.63 1.85 2.11
CA PRO A 60 -15.12 0.85 3.04
C PRO A 60 -13.66 0.59 2.68
N ARG A 61 -12.79 0.47 3.69
CA ARG A 61 -11.44 -0.07 3.49
C ARG A 61 -11.57 -1.54 3.11
N GLU A 62 -12.11 -1.85 1.94
CA GLU A 62 -11.90 -3.16 1.35
C GLU A 62 -10.41 -3.20 1.00
N TYR A 63 -9.66 -3.80 1.92
CA TYR A 63 -8.22 -4.01 1.91
C TYR A 63 -7.70 -4.63 0.58
N THR A 64 -8.60 -5.09 -0.28
CA THR A 64 -8.38 -5.67 -1.59
C THR A 64 -8.05 -4.66 -2.69
N GLU A 65 -8.40 -3.38 -2.55
CA GLU A 65 -8.16 -2.35 -3.58
C GLU A 65 -6.84 -1.56 -3.40
N MET A 66 -6.19 -1.66 -2.24
CA MET A 66 -4.85 -1.10 -1.99
C MET A 66 -3.75 -2.17 -2.07
N ASN A 67 -4.02 -3.30 -2.73
CA ASN A 67 -3.03 -4.35 -2.94
C ASN A 67 -1.90 -3.79 -3.81
N ILE A 68 -0.71 -3.66 -3.20
CA ILE A 68 0.45 -3.05 -3.83
C ILE A 68 1.27 -4.10 -4.59
N THR A 69 1.20 -5.36 -4.18
CA THR A 69 1.99 -6.43 -4.80
C THR A 69 1.12 -7.49 -5.44
N ASP A 70 1.60 -8.02 -6.55
CA ASP A 70 1.05 -9.20 -7.17
C ASP A 70 1.05 -10.39 -6.19
N ARG A 71 -0.07 -11.13 -6.22
CA ARG A 71 -0.32 -12.35 -5.44
C ARG A 71 0.93 -13.23 -5.37
N VAL A 72 1.45 -13.48 -4.17
CA VAL A 72 2.50 -14.49 -3.96
C VAL A 72 1.83 -15.83 -3.67
N ASP A 73 2.13 -16.83 -4.48
CA ASP A 73 1.70 -18.22 -4.22
C ASP A 73 2.55 -18.80 -3.06
N ILE A 74 1.90 -19.10 -1.94
CA ILE A 74 2.55 -19.64 -0.75
C ILE A 74 2.95 -21.10 -0.97
N GLN A 75 2.23 -21.83 -1.83
CA GLN A 75 2.39 -23.28 -2.00
C GLN A 75 3.42 -23.65 -3.07
N SER A 76 4.00 -22.68 -3.76
CA SER A 76 5.09 -22.94 -4.67
C SER A 76 6.24 -23.68 -3.97
N THR A 77 6.79 -24.64 -4.70
CA THR A 77 7.85 -25.54 -4.24
C THR A 77 9.15 -24.79 -4.00
N LEU A 78 9.76 -25.00 -2.84
CA LEU A 78 11.11 -24.53 -2.51
C LEU A 78 12.13 -25.18 -3.45
N ARG A 79 12.78 -24.43 -4.35
CA ARG A 79 13.99 -24.90 -5.03
C ARG A 79 15.18 -24.71 -4.11
N PHE A 80 16.00 -25.75 -3.90
CA PHE A 80 17.18 -25.69 -3.03
C PHE A 80 16.91 -25.26 -1.57
N GLY A 81 15.71 -25.57 -1.04
CA GLY A 81 15.34 -25.27 0.34
C GLY A 81 15.02 -23.80 0.66
N ILE A 82 15.10 -22.90 -0.33
CA ILE A 82 14.78 -21.47 -0.17
C ILE A 82 14.04 -21.01 -1.43
N GLN A 83 12.90 -20.37 -1.27
CA GLN A 83 12.28 -19.60 -2.34
C GLN A 83 12.51 -18.12 -2.06
N VAL A 84 13.09 -17.42 -3.03
CA VAL A 84 13.20 -15.96 -3.02
C VAL A 84 12.42 -15.45 -4.23
N ASP A 85 11.44 -14.61 -3.98
CA ASP A 85 10.74 -13.85 -5.01
C ASP A 85 11.02 -12.36 -4.79
N VAL A 86 11.32 -11.63 -5.86
CA VAL A 86 11.63 -10.21 -5.82
C VAL A 86 10.67 -9.49 -6.75
N GLN A 87 9.87 -8.61 -6.16
CA GLN A 87 8.88 -7.82 -6.89
C GLN A 87 9.17 -6.34 -6.71
N THR A 88 8.97 -5.56 -7.77
CA THR A 88 8.96 -4.10 -7.69
C THR A 88 7.53 -3.64 -7.93
N CYS A 89 7.04 -2.74 -7.09
CA CYS A 89 5.67 -2.28 -7.07
C CYS A 89 5.61 -0.81 -6.67
N SER A 90 4.66 -0.06 -7.21
CA SER A 90 4.43 1.34 -6.82
C SER A 90 3.24 1.40 -5.87
N SER A 91 3.38 2.14 -4.76
CA SER A 91 2.28 2.36 -3.80
C SER A 91 2.01 3.85 -3.60
N PRO A 92 0.75 4.26 -3.41
CA PRO A 92 0.46 5.60 -2.93
C PRO A 92 1.08 5.81 -1.54
N VAL A 93 2.05 6.72 -1.48
CA VAL A 93 2.67 7.19 -0.24
C VAL A 93 2.23 8.63 0.02
N PRO A 94 1.97 9.05 1.26
CA PRO A 94 1.58 10.38 1.69
C PRO A 94 2.79 11.32 1.76
N SER A 95 3.86 11.01 1.03
CA SER A 95 4.89 11.99 0.75
C SER A 95 4.32 13.02 -0.24
N VAL A 96 5.03 14.14 -0.41
CA VAL A 96 4.64 15.20 -1.36
C VAL A 96 4.66 14.70 -2.80
N ASP A 97 5.42 13.63 -3.07
CA ASP A 97 5.55 12.98 -4.37
C ASP A 97 4.69 11.71 -4.44
N ARG A 98 3.53 11.89 -5.08
CA ARG A 98 2.44 10.98 -5.52
C ARG A 98 2.54 9.45 -5.30
N THR A 99 3.70 8.82 -5.40
CA THR A 99 3.88 7.36 -5.35
C THR A 99 5.33 7.05 -5.00
N ALA A 100 5.57 6.19 -4.00
CA ALA A 100 6.91 5.62 -3.82
C ALA A 100 6.98 4.30 -4.55
N ASP A 101 8.11 4.07 -5.20
CA ASP A 101 8.45 2.76 -5.72
C ASP A 101 9.02 1.92 -4.59
N TRP A 102 8.49 0.73 -4.45
CA TRP A 102 8.90 -0.24 -3.45
C TRP A 102 9.44 -1.44 -4.17
N LYS A 103 10.54 -1.97 -3.64
CA LYS A 103 10.93 -3.31 -4.00
C LYS A 103 10.76 -4.19 -2.77
N VAL A 104 10.25 -5.37 -3.00
CA VAL A 104 9.77 -6.29 -1.98
C VAL A 104 10.44 -7.63 -2.27
N VAL A 105 11.06 -8.18 -1.24
CA VAL A 105 11.70 -9.49 -1.31
C VAL A 105 10.94 -10.43 -0.39
N TYR A 106 10.30 -11.43 -0.98
CA TYR A 106 9.69 -12.53 -0.25
C TYR A 106 10.70 -13.66 -0.14
N ARG A 107 10.88 -14.17 1.08
CA ARG A 107 11.75 -15.31 1.33
C ARG A 107 11.01 -16.34 2.17
N LYS A 108 10.74 -17.50 1.58
CA LYS A 108 10.25 -18.67 2.29
C LYS A 108 11.45 -19.41 2.91
N ARG A 109 11.52 -19.46 4.25
CA ARG A 109 12.60 -20.14 4.99
C ARG A 109 12.22 -21.59 5.32
N SER A 110 10.95 -21.83 5.61
CA SER A 110 10.36 -23.16 5.85
C SER A 110 8.93 -23.18 5.33
N HIS A 111 8.21 -24.29 5.50
CA HIS A 111 6.82 -24.39 5.04
C HIS A 111 5.91 -23.34 5.71
N ASP A 112 6.17 -23.04 6.98
CA ASP A 112 5.40 -22.16 7.84
C ASP A 112 6.02 -20.77 8.03
N LYS A 113 7.30 -20.57 7.71
CA LYS A 113 8.00 -19.30 7.97
C LYS A 113 8.38 -18.56 6.71
N TRP A 114 7.93 -17.32 6.66
CA TRP A 114 8.21 -16.36 5.61
C TRP A 114 8.88 -15.12 6.18
N THR A 115 9.72 -14.50 5.37
CA THR A 115 10.33 -13.21 5.65
C THR A 115 10.03 -12.29 4.48
N LEU A 116 9.50 -11.11 4.76
CA LEU A 116 9.29 -10.07 3.77
C LEU A 116 10.24 -8.93 4.05
N LYS A 117 10.99 -8.51 3.04
CA LYS A 117 11.84 -7.32 3.12
C LYS A 117 11.29 -6.26 2.19
N VAL A 118 10.89 -5.14 2.74
CA VAL A 118 10.39 -3.98 1.99
C VAL A 118 11.47 -2.92 1.98
N HIS A 119 11.81 -2.45 0.79
CA HIS A 119 12.72 -1.33 0.61
C HIS A 119 12.09 -0.32 -0.32
N ARG A 120 12.40 0.94 -0.03
CA ARG A 120 12.02 2.04 -0.87
C ARG A 120 13.04 2.18 -1.99
N HIS A 121 12.56 2.36 -3.21
CA HIS A 121 13.36 2.39 -4.42
C HIS A 121 13.58 3.81 -4.97
N ASP A 122 12.73 4.77 -4.61
CA ASP A 122 12.84 6.18 -5.02
C ASP A 122 13.72 7.01 -4.07
N GLU A 123 14.36 8.05 -4.61
CA GLU A 123 15.43 8.82 -3.94
C GLU A 123 14.97 9.97 -3.03
N THR A 124 13.67 10.26 -2.92
CA THR A 124 13.19 11.47 -2.23
C THR A 124 12.75 11.23 -0.77
N ASN A 125 12.66 12.30 0.02
CA ASN A 125 12.16 12.47 1.42
C ASN A 125 11.68 11.25 2.20
N GLU A 126 12.07 11.12 3.48
CA GLU A 126 11.64 10.04 4.39
C GLU A 126 10.13 9.74 4.38
N THR A 127 9.78 8.46 4.48
CA THR A 127 8.41 7.97 4.39
C THR A 127 8.01 7.19 5.63
N HIS A 128 6.92 7.59 6.29
CA HIS A 128 6.33 6.83 7.39
C HIS A 128 5.28 5.85 6.87
N ALA A 129 5.52 4.55 7.04
CA ALA A 129 4.58 3.51 6.61
C ALA A 129 4.60 2.29 7.53
N GLN A 130 3.48 1.58 7.54
CA GLN A 130 3.27 0.30 8.21
C GLN A 130 3.05 -0.78 7.15
N VAL A 131 3.85 -1.82 7.20
CA VAL A 131 3.72 -2.98 6.31
C VAL A 131 2.76 -3.98 6.94
N THR A 132 1.81 -4.50 6.16
CA THR A 132 0.84 -5.51 6.59
C THR A 132 0.78 -6.62 5.55
N ALA A 133 0.90 -7.87 5.99
CA ALA A 133 0.69 -9.03 5.14
C ALA A 133 -0.68 -9.64 5.41
N ILE A 134 -1.40 -10.01 4.36
CA ILE A 134 -2.69 -10.70 4.44
C ILE A 134 -2.55 -12.05 3.75
N ILE A 135 -2.93 -13.10 4.47
CA ILE A 135 -2.87 -14.48 4.01
C ILE A 135 -4.29 -14.95 3.73
N TYR A 136 -4.51 -15.50 2.55
CA TYR A 136 -5.80 -16.04 2.11
C TYR A 136 -5.73 -17.55 1.83
N ASP A 137 -6.89 -18.18 1.93
CA ASP A 137 -7.14 -19.53 1.42
C ASP A 137 -7.50 -19.53 -0.08
N TYR A 138 -7.87 -20.71 -0.61
CA TYR A 138 -8.25 -20.87 -2.02
C TYR A 138 -9.58 -20.19 -2.39
N GLU A 139 -10.42 -19.92 -1.39
CA GLU A 139 -11.72 -19.24 -1.54
C GLU A 139 -11.61 -17.73 -1.31
N ARG A 140 -10.38 -17.19 -1.19
CA ARG A 140 -10.10 -15.78 -0.84
C ARG A 140 -10.69 -15.35 0.50
N ARG A 141 -10.82 -16.27 1.45
CA ARG A 141 -11.11 -15.94 2.84
C ARG A 141 -9.82 -15.60 3.56
N VAL A 142 -9.84 -14.54 4.35
CA VAL A 142 -8.68 -14.11 5.14
C VAL A 142 -8.43 -15.14 6.25
N LEU A 143 -7.28 -15.79 6.21
CA LEU A 143 -6.84 -16.73 7.24
C LEU A 143 -6.03 -16.03 8.34
N GLN A 144 -5.18 -15.07 7.95
CA GLN A 144 -4.26 -14.40 8.86
C GLN A 144 -3.91 -13.00 8.36
N VAL A 145 -3.66 -12.09 9.29
CA VAL A 145 -3.19 -10.73 9.02
C VAL A 145 -2.05 -10.42 9.98
N ASP A 146 -0.85 -10.21 9.45
CA ASP A 146 0.32 -9.80 10.23
C ASP A 146 0.62 -8.34 9.96
N ARG A 147 0.60 -7.54 11.03
CA ARG A 147 0.88 -6.11 10.96
C ARG A 147 2.24 -5.85 11.55
N GLY A 148 3.11 -5.25 10.74
CA GLY A 148 4.38 -4.72 11.20
C GLY A 148 4.21 -3.47 12.06
N GLU A 149 5.32 -3.02 12.61
CA GLU A 149 5.41 -1.72 13.27
C GLU A 149 5.39 -0.58 12.24
N THR A 150 5.15 0.63 12.71
CA THR A 150 5.35 1.81 11.87
C THR A 150 6.85 2.03 11.70
N PHE A 151 7.29 2.16 10.45
CA PHE A 151 8.70 2.29 10.10
C PHE A 151 8.94 3.54 9.25
N ILE A 152 10.08 4.18 9.49
CA ILE A 152 10.55 5.34 8.73
C ILE A 152 11.46 4.82 7.62
N PHE A 153 10.95 4.80 6.39
CA PHE A 153 11.68 4.39 5.21
C PHE A 153 12.54 5.53 4.68
N THR A 154 13.82 5.24 4.49
CA THR A 154 14.81 6.08 3.82
C THR A 154 15.38 5.32 2.62
N THR A 155 16.18 5.97 1.79
CA THR A 155 16.81 5.35 0.61
C THR A 155 17.79 4.23 0.95
N SER A 156 18.30 4.18 2.19
CA SER A 156 19.37 3.27 2.62
C SER A 156 18.93 2.19 3.59
N ASN A 157 17.66 2.18 4.01
CA ASN A 157 17.14 1.22 4.99
C ASN A 157 16.10 0.27 4.39
N GLN A 158 15.79 -0.78 5.14
CA GLN A 158 14.78 -1.77 4.77
C GLN A 158 14.02 -2.20 6.02
N TYR A 159 12.74 -2.51 5.83
CA TYR A 159 11.91 -3.10 6.87
C TYR A 159 11.81 -4.62 6.64
N GLU A 160 11.96 -5.41 7.71
CA GLU A 160 11.80 -6.86 7.68
C GLU A 160 10.61 -7.28 8.53
N LEU A 161 9.65 -7.97 7.91
CA LEU A 161 8.50 -8.59 8.57
C LEU A 161 8.66 -10.10 8.54
N GLU A 162 8.69 -10.72 9.71
CA GLU A 162 8.65 -12.17 9.85
C GLU A 162 7.20 -12.63 10.00
N ILE A 163 6.82 -13.64 9.21
CA ILE A 163 5.49 -14.24 9.21
C ILE A 163 5.62 -15.71 9.56
N VAL A 164 4.83 -16.14 10.54
CA VAL A 164 4.64 -17.54 10.88
C VAL A 164 3.19 -17.89 10.56
N LEU A 165 2.98 -18.79 9.60
CA LEU A 165 1.65 -19.19 9.15
C LEU A 165 0.98 -20.07 10.22
N ASN A 166 -0.20 -19.64 10.67
CA ASN A 166 -1.00 -20.41 11.62
C ASN A 166 -1.54 -21.71 10.99
N ASN A 167 -2.01 -21.62 9.73
CA ASN A 167 -2.56 -22.74 8.97
C ASN A 167 -1.80 -22.93 7.65
N PRO A 168 -0.57 -23.45 7.68
CA PRO A 168 0.31 -23.46 6.50
C PRO A 168 -0.22 -24.32 5.34
N TYR A 169 -1.05 -25.33 5.60
CA TYR A 169 -1.65 -26.19 4.58
C TYR A 169 -2.85 -25.55 3.87
N GLU A 170 -3.56 -24.66 4.56
CA GLU A 170 -4.72 -23.93 4.05
C GLU A 170 -4.31 -22.63 3.35
N ALA A 171 -3.19 -22.03 3.77
CA ALA A 171 -2.64 -20.82 3.17
C ALA A 171 -2.24 -21.02 1.70
N LYS A 172 -2.74 -20.13 0.83
CA LYS A 172 -2.51 -20.17 -0.63
C LYS A 172 -1.91 -18.89 -1.16
N GLU A 173 -2.43 -17.75 -0.75
CA GLU A 173 -2.06 -16.46 -1.32
C GLU A 173 -1.58 -15.54 -0.21
N LEU A 174 -0.47 -14.86 -0.46
CA LEU A 174 0.00 -13.75 0.36
C LEU A 174 -0.12 -12.46 -0.43
N TYR A 175 -0.69 -11.45 0.22
CA TYR A 175 -0.76 -10.07 -0.28
C TYR A 175 -0.04 -9.14 0.68
N LEU A 176 0.67 -8.15 0.13
CA LEU A 176 1.32 -7.10 0.89
C LEU A 176 0.58 -5.77 0.73
N LEU A 177 0.36 -5.13 1.87
CA LEU A 177 -0.12 -3.76 1.98
C LEU A 177 0.96 -2.91 2.64
N ILE A 178 1.34 -1.81 2.00
CA ILE A 178 2.21 -0.78 2.58
C ILE A 178 1.31 0.41 2.86
N LYS A 179 0.82 0.46 4.10
CA LYS A 179 -0.10 1.50 4.53
C LYS A 179 0.70 2.71 5.01
N PRO A 180 0.35 3.91 4.59
CA PRO A 180 1.01 5.07 5.14
C PRO A 180 0.54 5.49 6.52
N VAL A 181 1.44 6.10 7.29
CA VAL A 181 1.16 6.60 8.64
C VAL A 181 1.50 8.09 8.70
N ILE A 182 0.58 8.90 9.25
CA ILE A 182 0.85 10.30 9.54
C ILE A 182 1.46 10.35 10.94
N SER A 183 2.70 10.83 11.04
CA SER A 183 3.35 11.22 12.29
C SER A 183 2.97 12.65 12.66
#